data_AF-A0A496WXJ6-F1
#
_entry.id   AF-A0A496WXJ6-F1
#
_cell.length_a   1.000
_cell.length_b   1.000
_cell.length_c   1.000
_cell.angle_alpha   90.00
_cell.angle_beta   90.00
_cell.angle_gamma   90.00
#
_symmetry.space_group_name_H-M   'P 1'
#
loop_
_entity.id
_entity.type
_entity.pdbx_description
1 polymer ?
#
loop_
_entity_poly.entity_id
_entity_poly.type
_entity_poly.pdbx_seq_one_letter_code
_entity_poly.pdbx_strand_id
1 'polypeptide(L)' 'MKRLIICCDGTWNTPESNYVTNVAHMARAIKPLSSKGIQQVVFYDWGVGTDGKLDSLTGGGLGEGIDKN' A
#
# COMPACT_ATOMS: atom_id res chain seq x y z
N MET A 1 15.90 18.81 3.63
CA MET A 1 14.57 18.32 4.07
C MET A 1 14.08 17.28 3.08
N LYS A 2 13.44 16.20 3.54
CA LYS A 2 12.84 15.15 2.69
C LYS A 2 11.43 14.83 3.19
N ARG A 3 10.57 14.31 2.30
CA ARG A 3 9.21 13.85 2.63
C ARG A 3 9.15 12.34 2.46
N LEU A 4 8.70 11.64 3.50
CA LEU A 4 8.31 10.25 3.41
C LEU A 4 6.79 10.21 3.22
N ILE A 5 6.32 9.46 2.23
CA ILE A 5 4.89 9.29 1.94
C ILE A 5 4.60 7.79 2.01
N ILE A 6 3.71 7.41 2.92
CA ILE A 6 3.32 6.01 3.16
C ILE A 6 1.90 5.85 2.64
N CYS A 7 1.71 4.90 1.72
CA CYS A 7 0.42 4.58 1.12
C CYS A 7 0.02 3.17 1.53
N CYS A 8 -0.90 3.05 2.49
CA CYS A 8 -1.46 1.77 2.94
C CYS A 8 -2.74 1.47 2.17
N ASP A 9 -2.75 0.40 1.38
CA ASP A 9 -3.93 0.00 0.61
C ASP A 9 -4.93 -0.82 1.44
N GLY A 10 -6.18 -0.89 0.98
CA GLY A 10 -7.23 -1.66 1.63
C GLY A 10 -6.96 -3.16 1.65
N THR A 11 -7.48 -3.85 2.67
CA THR A 11 -7.47 -5.32 2.79
C THR A 11 -7.98 -6.00 1.52
N TRP A 12 -7.46 -7.19 1.19
CA TRP A 12 -7.84 -7.96 -0.03
C TRP A 12 -7.37 -7.40 -1.37
N ASN A 13 -6.65 -6.28 -1.38
CA ASN A 13 -6.11 -5.72 -2.63
C ASN A 13 -4.71 -6.27 -2.91
N THR A 14 -4.57 -6.95 -4.05
CA THR A 14 -3.29 -7.39 -4.59
C THR A 14 -2.80 -6.42 -5.67
N PRO A 15 -1.48 -6.19 -5.81
CA PRO A 15 -0.91 -5.47 -6.95
C PRO A 15 -1.23 -6.13 -8.31
N GLU A 16 -1.52 -7.45 -8.31
CA GLU A 16 -1.91 -8.23 -9.49
C GLU A 16 -3.42 -8.18 -9.81
N SER A 17 -4.23 -7.47 -9.02
CA SER A 17 -5.64 -7.27 -9.33
C SER A 17 -5.81 -6.56 -10.68
N ASN A 18 -6.81 -6.99 -11.46
CA ASN A 18 -7.19 -6.31 -12.71
C ASN A 18 -7.67 -4.85 -12.47
N TYR A 19 -7.97 -4.50 -11.21
CA TYR A 19 -8.42 -3.17 -10.81
C TYR A 19 -7.41 -2.54 -9.86
N VAL A 20 -6.77 -1.46 -10.32
CA VAL A 20 -5.86 -0.64 -9.51
C VAL A 20 -6.67 0.18 -8.52
N THR A 21 -6.29 0.13 -7.24
CA THR A 21 -6.95 0.91 -6.19
C THR A 21 -6.61 2.38 -6.30
N ASN A 22 -7.43 3.25 -5.70
CA ASN A 22 -7.12 4.67 -5.64
C ASN A 22 -5.82 4.95 -4.87
N VAL A 23 -5.48 4.12 -3.88
CA VAL A 23 -4.22 4.25 -3.11
C VAL A 23 -3.02 3.91 -3.99
N ALA A 24 -3.06 2.79 -4.71
CA ALA A 24 -2.02 2.41 -5.67
C ALA A 24 -1.89 3.42 -6.82
N HIS A 25 -3.03 3.92 -7.32
CA HIS A 25 -3.06 4.96 -8.35
C HIS A 25 -2.41 6.25 -7.86
N MET A 26 -2.72 6.69 -6.64
CA MET A 26 -2.12 7.87 -6.03
C MET A 26 -0.62 7.68 -5.77
N ALA A 27 -0.20 6.54 -5.23
CA ALA A 27 1.21 6.23 -4.97
C ALA A 27 2.06 6.35 -6.25
N ARG A 28 1.54 5.86 -7.38
CA ARG A 28 2.19 5.96 -8.70
C ARG A 28 2.21 7.37 -9.28
N ALA A 29 1.27 8.24 -8.88
CA ALA A 29 1.17 9.61 -9.38
C ALA A 29 2.10 10.60 -8.67
N ILE A 30 2.74 10.21 -7.56
CA ILE A 30 3.62 11.10 -6.80
C ILE A 30 4.95 11.28 -7.54
N LYS A 31 5.30 12.53 -7.81
CA LYS A 31 6.59 12.90 -8.42
C LYS A 31 7.75 12.68 -7.42
N PRO A 32 8.95 12.28 -7.87
CA PRO A 32 10.13 12.17 -7.00
C PRO A 32 10.53 13.49 -6.31
N LEU A 33 10.19 14.63 -6.92
CA LEU A 33 10.39 15.97 -6.38
C LEU A 33 9.06 16.71 -6.30
N SER A 34 8.83 17.38 -5.17
CA SER A 34 7.69 18.30 -5.04
C SER A 34 7.88 19.55 -5.90
N SER A 35 6.82 20.35 -6.06
CA SER A 35 6.88 21.66 -6.75
C SER A 35 7.90 22.64 -6.14
N LYS A 36 8.35 22.40 -4.91
CA LYS A 36 9.40 23.18 -4.23
C LYS A 36 10.78 22.51 -4.25
N GLY A 37 10.99 21.48 -5.08
CA GLY A 37 12.26 20.77 -5.19
C GLY A 37 12.59 19.83 -4.00
N ILE A 38 11.66 19.62 -3.07
CA ILE A 38 11.87 18.70 -1.94
C ILE A 38 11.74 17.24 -2.40
N GLN A 39 12.72 16.40 -2.07
CA GLN A 39 12.71 14.96 -2.34
C GLN A 39 11.53 14.27 -1.64
N GLN A 40 10.82 13.42 -2.39
CA GLN A 40 9.68 12.63 -1.95
C GLN A 40 10.05 11.14 -2.10
N VAL A 41 10.09 10.42 -0.99
CA VAL A 41 10.28 8.97 -0.94
C VAL A 41 8.92 8.34 -0.68
N VAL A 42 8.48 7.48 -1.60
CA VAL A 42 7.16 6.84 -1.54
C VAL A 42 7.36 5.38 -1.14
N PHE A 43 6.62 4.95 -0.13
CA PHE A 43 6.47 3.56 0.26
C PHE A 43 5.00 3.18 0.12
N TYR A 44 4.74 2.08 -0.57
CA TYR A 44 3.39 1.55 -0.78
C TYR A 44 3.32 0.17 -0.14
N ASP A 45 2.30 -0.02 0.68
CA ASP A 45 2.00 -1.26 1.38
C ASP A 45 0.66 -1.79 0.86
N TRP A 46 0.65 -3.02 0.35
CA TRP A 46 -0.58 -3.64 -0.14
C TRP A 46 -1.36 -4.22 1.04
N GLY A 47 -2.69 -4.30 0.92
CA GLY A 47 -3.51 -4.74 2.04
C GLY A 47 -3.22 -6.18 2.51
N VAL A 48 -3.42 -6.40 3.81
CA VAL A 48 -3.35 -7.73 4.45
C VAL A 48 -4.36 -8.72 3.84
N GLY A 49 -4.03 -10.03 3.91
CA GLY A 49 -4.85 -11.13 3.40
C GLY A 49 -4.51 -11.66 1.99
N THR A 50 -3.41 -11.18 1.40
CA THR A 50 -3.03 -11.47 0.01
C THR A 50 -1.91 -12.51 -0.14
N ASP A 51 -1.22 -12.86 0.95
CA ASP A 51 -0.21 -13.91 0.98
C ASP A 51 -0.81 -15.22 1.51
N GLY A 52 -1.23 -16.10 0.60
CA GLY A 52 -1.52 -17.49 0.91
C GLY A 52 -3.01 -17.84 0.89
N LYS A 53 -3.31 -18.96 0.22
CA LYS A 53 -4.64 -19.55 -0.04
C LYS A 53 -5.49 -19.88 1.21
N LEU A 54 -5.08 -19.48 2.42
CA LEU A 54 -5.77 -19.77 3.68
C LEU A 54 -5.99 -18.54 4.57
N ASP A 55 -5.35 -17.40 4.31
CA ASP A 55 -5.53 -16.19 5.14
C ASP A 55 -6.81 -15.42 4.77
N SER A 56 -7.49 -15.84 3.70
CA SER A 56 -8.51 -15.00 3.08
C SER A 56 -9.85 -14.91 3.81
N LEU A 57 -10.02 -15.69 4.86
CA LEU A 57 -11.28 -15.79 5.62
C LEU A 57 -11.13 -15.45 7.10
N THR A 58 -9.90 -15.36 7.62
CA THR A 58 -9.64 -15.16 9.06
C THR A 58 -8.88 -13.87 9.37
N GLY A 59 -7.98 -13.40 8.49
CA GLY A 59 -7.10 -12.25 8.79
C GLY A 59 -7.77 -10.87 8.77
N GLY A 60 -8.79 -10.67 7.92
CA GLY A 60 -9.41 -9.35 7.72
C GLY A 60 -10.22 -8.81 8.91
N GLY A 61 -10.65 -9.68 9.83
CA GLY A 61 -11.45 -9.31 11.01
C GLY A 61 -10.70 -9.43 12.35
N LEU A 62 -9.58 -10.15 12.39
CA LEU A 62 -8.87 -10.50 13.63
C LEU A 62 -7.49 -9.81 13.77
N GLY A 63 -7.05 -9.03 12.78
CA GLY A 63 -5.79 -8.29 12.87
C GLY A 63 -4.52 -9.15 12.74
N GLU A 64 -4.67 -10.40 12.30
CA GLU A 64 -3.54 -11.27 11.94
C GLU A 64 -2.96 -10.78 10.60
N GLY A 65 -1.70 -10.31 10.62
CA GLY A 65 -1.03 -9.65 9.48
C GLY A 65 -0.63 -8.19 9.73
N ILE A 66 -0.97 -7.60 10.88
CA ILE A 66 -0.47 -6.27 11.31
C ILE A 66 1.04 -6.31 11.63
N ASP A 67 1.60 -7.52 11.81
CA ASP A 67 2.98 -7.81 12.17
C ASP A 67 3.93 -7.98 10.97
N LYS A 68 3.45 -7.80 9.74
CA LYS A 68 4.32 -7.74 8.55
C LYS A 68 4.93 -6.35 8.39
N ASN A 69 5.83 -5.95 9.29
CA ASN A 69 6.84 -4.91 9.07
C ASN A 69 7.97 -4.99 10.09
#